data_AF-A0AA38LP39-F1
#
_entry.id   AF-A0AA38LP39-F1
#
_cell.length_a   1.000
_cell.length_b   1.000
_cell.length_c   1.000
_cell.angle_alpha   90.00
_cell.angle_beta   90.00
_cell.angle_gamma   90.00
#
_symmetry.space_group_name_H-M   'P 1'
#
loop_
_entity.id
_entity.type
_entity.pdbx_description
1 polymer ?
#
loop_
_entity_poly.entity_id
_entity_poly.type
_entity_poly.pdbx_seq_one_letter_code
_entity_poly.pdbx_strand_id
1 'polypeptide(L)'
;DKKTAGGRCRVPFHLPNISRPQDRYNIVVDNSNTPFEHRGLQKTEDGSKYVHPLEAELNKLEFAGEAPAPVEPNALESTPFKFIEKVQDLKEMVIKLQSASEIAVDLEHNQYRSYQGLTCLMQISTRLEDFVVDTLTLHNHIGPCLKDIFSNPLIKKVMHGADRDILWLQCDFGIYVCNLFDTGQ
;
A
#
# COMPACT_ATOMS: atom_id res chain seq x y z
N ASP A 1 -9.85 -38.05 33.87
CA ASP A 1 -8.65 -37.26 34.19
C ASP A 1 -7.84 -37.03 32.92
N LYS A 2 -7.46 -35.84 32.44
CA LYS A 2 -7.59 -34.43 32.86
C LYS A 2 -7.89 -33.65 31.56
N LYS A 3 -9.01 -32.91 31.52
CA LYS A 3 -9.23 -31.88 30.50
C LYS A 3 -8.28 -30.72 30.82
N THR A 4 -7.30 -30.47 29.95
CA THR A 4 -6.47 -29.26 29.98
C THR A 4 -7.33 -28.07 29.57
N ALA A 5 -8.04 -27.50 30.54
CA ALA A 5 -8.67 -26.20 30.42
C ALA A 5 -7.59 -25.11 30.46
N GLY A 6 -6.89 -24.92 29.36
CA GLY A 6 -6.11 -23.70 29.13
C GLY A 6 -7.08 -22.55 28.90
N GLY A 7 -7.41 -21.80 29.96
CA GLY A 7 -8.22 -20.59 29.83
C GLY A 7 -7.59 -19.66 28.80
N ARG A 8 -8.35 -19.23 27.78
CA ARG A 8 -7.87 -18.24 26.81
C ARG A 8 -7.36 -17.03 27.59
N CYS A 9 -6.09 -16.70 27.42
CA CYS A 9 -5.51 -15.50 28.01
C CYS A 9 -6.32 -14.31 27.52
N ARG A 10 -6.88 -13.52 28.45
CA ARG A 10 -7.62 -12.30 28.07
C ARG A 10 -6.59 -11.31 27.56
N VAL A 11 -6.60 -11.07 26.25
CA VAL A 11 -5.74 -10.06 25.63
C VAL A 11 -6.35 -8.68 25.96
N PRO A 12 -5.61 -7.76 26.59
CA PRO A 12 -6.10 -6.42 26.87
C PRO A 12 -6.43 -5.69 25.57
N PHE A 13 -7.56 -4.99 25.53
CA PHE A 13 -7.92 -4.15 24.38
C PHE A 13 -6.92 -3.00 24.17
N HIS A 14 -6.30 -2.53 25.24
CA HIS A 14 -5.29 -1.48 25.22
C HIS A 14 -4.05 -1.93 25.99
N LEU A 15 -2.90 -1.95 25.32
CA LEU A 15 -1.60 -2.15 25.94
C LEU A 15 -0.93 -0.77 26.08
N PRO A 16 -0.96 -0.15 27.27
CA PRO A 16 -0.48 1.23 27.45
C PRO A 16 1.03 1.38 27.21
N ASN A 17 1.78 0.27 27.28
CA ASN A 17 3.23 0.26 27.10
C ASN A 17 3.67 0.18 25.64
N ILE A 18 2.74 0.04 24.68
CA ILE A 18 3.08 0.09 23.26
C ILE A 18 3.19 1.55 22.84
N SER A 19 4.42 1.97 22.51
CA SER A 19 4.68 3.30 21.96
C SER A 19 3.91 3.51 20.66
N ARG A 20 3.44 4.73 20.43
CA ARG A 20 2.78 5.10 19.18
C ARG A 20 3.82 5.09 18.05
N PRO A 21 3.52 4.45 16.91
CA PRO A 21 4.45 4.40 15.79
C PRO A 21 4.76 5.80 15.24
N GLN A 22 3.79 6.73 15.29
CA GLN A 22 4.01 8.10 14.84
C GLN A 22 5.14 8.78 15.62
N ASP A 23 5.17 8.59 16.94
CA ASP A 23 6.20 9.15 17.81
C ASP A 23 7.53 8.40 17.65
N ARG A 24 7.49 7.06 17.52
CA ARG A 24 8.68 6.21 17.37
C ARG A 24 9.44 6.44 16.07
N TYR A 25 8.72 6.62 14.97
CA TYR A 25 9.29 6.73 13.62
C TYR A 25 9.28 8.17 13.08
N ASN A 26 8.92 9.15 13.93
CA ASN A 26 8.80 10.57 13.58
C ASN A 26 7.90 10.78 12.35
N ILE A 27 6.78 10.07 12.29
CA ILE A 27 5.77 10.25 11.23
C ILE A 27 5.04 11.56 11.54
N VAL A 28 5.23 12.55 10.68
CA VAL A 28 4.61 13.86 10.83
C VAL A 28 3.14 13.76 10.45
N VAL A 29 2.26 14.15 11.36
CA VAL A 29 0.81 14.15 11.14
C VAL A 29 0.26 15.55 11.35
N ASP A 30 -0.45 16.06 10.35
CA ASP A 30 -1.20 17.32 10.44
C ASP A 30 -2.70 17.01 10.54
N ASN A 31 -3.26 17.15 11.75
CA ASN A 31 -4.69 16.99 12.02
C ASN A 31 -5.40 18.34 12.21
N SER A 32 -4.81 19.43 11.73
CA SER A 32 -5.48 20.73 11.77
C SER A 32 -6.75 20.69 10.89
N ASN A 33 -7.71 21.58 11.19
CA ASN A 33 -8.98 21.64 10.47
C ASN A 33 -8.84 22.43 9.15
N THR A 34 -7.78 22.15 8.39
CA THR A 34 -7.54 22.69 7.05
C THR A 34 -7.72 21.58 6.01
N PRO A 35 -8.17 21.90 4.78
CA PRO A 35 -8.23 20.92 3.70
C PRO A 35 -6.86 20.24 3.48
N PHE A 36 -6.88 18.94 3.15
CA PHE A 36 -5.66 18.21 2.82
C PHE A 36 -4.94 18.86 1.64
N GLU A 37 -3.64 19.11 1.78
CA GLU A 37 -2.82 19.67 0.72
C GLU A 37 -2.02 18.57 0.02
N HIS A 38 -2.36 18.32 -1.25
CA HIS A 38 -1.57 17.45 -2.11
C HIS A 38 -0.24 18.13 -2.48
N ARG A 39 0.79 17.92 -1.66
CA ARG A 39 2.10 18.54 -1.83
C ARG A 39 2.72 18.14 -3.17
N GLY A 40 3.15 19.14 -3.94
CA GLY A 40 3.83 18.95 -5.22
C GLY A 40 2.91 18.67 -6.41
N LEU A 41 1.58 18.59 -6.21
CA LEU A 41 0.64 18.54 -7.33
C LEU A 41 0.38 19.92 -7.91
N GLN A 42 0.21 19.94 -9.24
CA GLN A 42 -0.22 21.14 -9.96
C GLN A 42 -1.69 21.44 -9.67
N LYS A 43 -2.06 22.71 -9.74
CA LYS A 43 -3.44 23.16 -9.71
C LYS A 43 -3.91 23.53 -11.10
N THR A 44 -5.23 23.51 -11.30
CA THR A 44 -5.88 24.05 -12.50
C THR A 44 -5.51 25.51 -12.71
N GLU A 45 -5.68 26.02 -13.93
CA GLU A 45 -5.31 27.41 -14.28
C GLU A 45 -6.00 28.47 -13.40
N ASP A 46 -7.23 28.19 -12.97
CA ASP A 46 -8.01 29.03 -12.05
C ASP A 46 -7.61 28.85 -10.57
N GLY A 47 -6.68 27.94 -10.28
CA GLY A 47 -6.19 27.61 -8.93
C GLY A 47 -7.21 26.90 -8.03
N SER A 48 -8.37 26.51 -8.55
CA SER A 48 -9.50 26.03 -7.74
C SER A 48 -9.36 24.56 -7.32
N LYS A 49 -8.67 23.73 -8.12
CA LYS A 49 -8.55 22.29 -7.89
C LYS A 49 -7.13 21.80 -8.14
N TYR A 50 -6.76 20.70 -7.49
CA TYR A 50 -5.57 19.95 -7.84
C TYR A 50 -5.83 19.12 -9.10
N VAL A 51 -4.85 19.07 -9.98
CA VAL A 51 -4.86 18.20 -11.17
C VAL A 51 -4.31 16.84 -10.75
N HIS A 52 -5.01 15.76 -11.14
CA HIS A 52 -4.55 14.41 -10.83
C HIS A 52 -3.21 14.15 -11.56
N PRO A 53 -2.15 13.69 -10.87
CA PRO A 53 -0.81 13.59 -11.45
C PRO A 53 -0.71 12.62 -12.64
N LEU A 54 -1.65 11.67 -12.72
CA LEU A 54 -1.74 10.68 -13.79
C LEU A 54 -2.92 10.93 -14.75
N GLU A 55 -3.50 12.13 -14.76
CA GLU A 55 -4.68 12.44 -15.61
C GLU A 55 -4.43 12.11 -17.08
N ALA A 56 -3.26 12.48 -17.63
CA ALA A 56 -2.94 12.24 -19.03
C ALA A 56 -2.77 10.75 -19.35
N GLU A 57 -2.14 9.99 -18.44
CA GLU A 57 -1.93 8.55 -18.56
C GLU A 57 -3.27 7.80 -18.46
N LEU A 58 -4.09 8.14 -17.46
CA LEU A 58 -5.39 7.52 -17.24
C LEU A 58 -6.35 7.76 -18.42
N ASN A 59 -6.36 8.97 -19.00
CA ASN A 59 -7.21 9.31 -20.14
C ASN A 59 -6.82 8.56 -21.43
N LYS A 60 -5.56 8.11 -21.55
CA LYS A 60 -5.06 7.36 -22.70
C LYS A 60 -5.07 5.85 -22.47
N LEU A 61 -5.42 5.41 -21.25
CA LEU A 61 -5.33 4.02 -20.87
C LEU A 61 -6.48 3.25 -21.53
N GLU A 62 -6.12 2.33 -22.42
CA GLU A 62 -7.07 1.43 -23.08
C GLU A 62 -6.95 0.04 -22.48
N PHE A 63 -8.05 -0.46 -21.91
CA PHE A 63 -8.16 -1.83 -21.42
C PHE A 63 -8.66 -2.75 -22.54
N ALA A 64 -7.88 -2.88 -23.62
CA ALA A 64 -8.22 -3.75 -24.74
C ALA A 64 -7.34 -5.00 -24.71
N GLY A 65 -7.95 -6.19 -24.66
CA GLY A 65 -7.26 -7.46 -24.74
C GLY A 65 -8.11 -8.61 -24.20
N GLU A 66 -7.94 -9.81 -24.77
CA GLU A 66 -8.52 -11.02 -24.18
C GLU A 66 -7.86 -11.28 -22.83
N ALA A 67 -8.66 -11.76 -21.86
CA ALA A 67 -8.11 -12.20 -20.59
C ALA A 67 -7.11 -13.33 -20.84
N PRO A 68 -5.88 -13.27 -20.28
CA PRO A 68 -4.95 -14.36 -20.42
C PRO A 68 -5.53 -15.62 -19.76
N ALA A 69 -5.06 -16.79 -20.21
CA ALA A 69 -5.42 -18.05 -19.55
C ALA A 69 -5.06 -17.97 -18.05
N PRO A 70 -5.94 -18.43 -17.14
CA PRO A 70 -5.67 -18.42 -15.72
C PRO A 70 -4.37 -19.16 -15.39
N VAL A 71 -3.53 -18.53 -14.57
CA VAL A 71 -2.34 -19.14 -14.01
C VAL A 71 -2.57 -19.29 -12.51
N GLU A 72 -2.55 -20.54 -12.05
CA GLU A 72 -2.69 -20.87 -10.63
C GLU A 72 -1.52 -20.31 -9.83
N PRO A 73 -1.75 -19.83 -8.59
CA PRO A 73 -0.67 -19.43 -7.71
C PRO A 73 0.19 -20.65 -7.32
N ASN A 74 1.47 -20.38 -7.03
CA ASN A 74 2.34 -21.39 -6.43
C ASN A 74 1.82 -21.78 -5.04
N ALA A 75 2.14 -22.99 -4.59
CA ALA A 75 1.82 -23.43 -3.24
C ALA A 75 2.55 -22.56 -2.22
N LEU A 76 1.87 -22.17 -1.14
CA LEU A 76 2.38 -21.25 -0.12
C LEU A 76 3.73 -21.68 0.47
N GLU A 77 3.92 -22.99 0.65
CA GLU A 77 5.15 -23.57 1.20
C GLU A 77 6.35 -23.44 0.25
N SER A 78 6.08 -23.27 -1.04
CA SER A 78 7.09 -23.14 -2.10
C SER A 78 7.32 -21.70 -2.55
N THR A 79 6.41 -20.78 -2.21
CA THR A 79 6.51 -19.37 -2.58
C THR A 79 7.52 -18.68 -1.66
N PRO A 80 8.59 -18.08 -2.22
CA PRO A 80 9.50 -17.25 -1.45
C PRO A 80 8.77 -16.07 -0.80
N PHE A 81 9.12 -15.82 0.46
CA PHE A 81 8.55 -14.75 1.26
C PHE A 81 9.67 -13.85 1.80
N LYS A 82 9.47 -12.53 1.75
CA LYS A 82 10.38 -11.57 2.41
C LYS A 82 9.60 -10.49 3.17
N PHE A 83 9.93 -10.35 4.45
CA PHE A 83 9.49 -9.21 5.26
C PHE A 83 10.46 -8.03 5.03
N ILE A 84 9.92 -6.87 4.68
CA ILE A 84 10.68 -5.69 4.26
C ILE A 84 10.55 -4.60 5.32
N GLU A 85 11.61 -4.42 6.11
CA GLU A 85 11.70 -3.40 7.16
C GLU A 85 12.91 -2.46 6.99
N LYS A 86 13.74 -2.69 5.97
CA LYS A 86 14.94 -1.88 5.67
C LYS A 86 14.83 -1.27 4.28
N VAL A 87 15.36 -0.06 4.15
CA VAL A 87 15.37 0.69 2.87
C VAL A 87 16.09 -0.07 1.76
N GLN A 88 17.15 -0.80 2.10
CA GLN A 88 17.88 -1.61 1.11
C GLN A 88 17.00 -2.74 0.56
N ASP A 89 16.30 -3.46 1.44
CA ASP A 89 15.38 -4.53 1.05
C ASP A 89 14.21 -3.98 0.22
N LEU A 90 13.71 -2.78 0.56
CA LEU A 90 12.68 -2.08 -0.21
C LEU A 90 13.14 -1.78 -1.65
N LYS A 91 14.38 -1.30 -1.82
CA LYS A 91 14.95 -1.03 -3.14
C LYS A 91 15.14 -2.30 -3.97
N GLU A 92 15.58 -3.39 -3.34
CA GLU A 92 15.70 -4.70 -4.00
C GLU A 92 14.34 -5.24 -4.44
N MET A 93 13.30 -5.08 -3.61
CA MET A 93 11.93 -5.40 -3.98
C MET A 93 11.50 -4.58 -5.20
N VAL A 94 11.73 -3.27 -5.22
CA VAL A 94 11.38 -2.40 -6.36
C VAL A 94 11.99 -2.92 -7.67
N ILE A 95 13.25 -3.33 -7.68
CA ILE A 95 13.91 -3.89 -8.89
C ILE A 95 13.16 -5.13 -9.40
N LYS A 96 12.66 -5.97 -8.51
CA LYS A 96 11.86 -7.15 -8.86
C LYS A 96 10.50 -6.75 -9.42
N LEU A 97 9.82 -5.78 -8.80
CA LEU A 97 8.52 -5.27 -9.27
C LEU A 97 8.63 -4.61 -10.65
N GLN A 98 9.74 -3.93 -10.96
CA GLN A 98 9.99 -3.33 -12.29
C GLN A 98 9.97 -4.36 -13.42
N SER A 99 10.29 -5.61 -13.13
CA SER A 99 10.35 -6.69 -14.12
C SER A 99 9.02 -7.46 -14.25
N ALA A 100 8.04 -7.16 -13.39
CA ALA A 100 6.76 -7.83 -13.39
C ALA A 100 5.78 -7.16 -14.37
N SER A 101 4.97 -7.97 -15.07
CA SER A 101 3.84 -7.48 -15.87
C SER A 101 2.63 -7.12 -15.02
N GLU A 102 2.49 -7.77 -13.86
CA GLU A 102 1.45 -7.48 -12.87
C GLU A 102 1.95 -7.74 -11.45
N ILE A 103 1.36 -7.00 -10.51
CA ILE A 103 1.58 -7.16 -9.07
C ILE A 103 0.22 -7.13 -8.37
N ALA A 104 0.03 -7.94 -7.35
CA ALA A 104 -1.11 -7.83 -6.44
C ALA A 104 -0.72 -6.95 -5.25
N VAL A 105 -1.62 -6.09 -4.77
CA VAL A 105 -1.36 -5.16 -3.66
C VAL A 105 -2.55 -5.14 -2.71
N ASP A 106 -2.26 -5.10 -1.41
CA ASP A 106 -3.24 -4.92 -0.33
C ASP A 106 -2.62 -4.12 0.82
N LEU A 107 -3.44 -3.46 1.65
CA LEU A 107 -2.98 -2.62 2.76
C LEU A 107 -3.67 -2.97 4.09
N GLU A 108 -2.93 -2.83 5.17
CA GLU A 108 -3.50 -2.88 6.52
C GLU A 108 -3.49 -1.50 7.17
N HIS A 109 -4.65 -1.07 7.67
CA HIS A 109 -4.84 0.30 8.15
C HIS A 109 -5.41 0.35 9.57
N ASN A 110 -4.83 1.20 10.43
CA ASN A 110 -5.26 1.37 11.82
C ASN A 110 -5.79 2.77 12.12
N GLN A 111 -7.05 2.84 12.53
CA GLN A 111 -7.75 4.07 12.89
C GLN A 111 -7.98 4.26 14.40
N TYR A 112 -7.68 3.27 15.25
CA TYR A 112 -8.02 3.36 16.68
C TYR A 112 -7.12 4.35 17.45
N ARG A 113 -5.84 4.46 17.07
CA ARG A 113 -4.83 5.32 17.74
C ARG A 113 -4.28 6.42 16.81
N SER A 114 -4.98 6.70 15.72
CA SER A 114 -4.65 7.74 14.75
C SER A 114 -5.94 8.39 14.25
N TYR A 115 -6.02 9.72 14.29
CA TYR A 115 -7.26 10.44 13.95
C TYR A 115 -7.65 10.28 12.48
N GLN A 116 -6.72 10.52 11.55
CA GLN A 116 -6.92 10.29 10.12
C GLN A 116 -6.72 8.83 9.71
N GLY A 117 -6.23 7.99 10.63
CA GLY A 117 -5.74 6.66 10.31
C GLY A 117 -4.24 6.60 10.08
N LEU A 118 -3.72 5.41 9.82
CA LEU A 118 -2.31 5.15 9.52
C LEU A 118 -2.19 3.79 8.84
N THR A 119 -1.61 3.77 7.64
CA THR A 119 -1.25 2.52 6.95
C THR A 119 -0.07 1.87 7.66
N CYS A 120 -0.30 0.66 8.16
CA CYS A 120 0.63 -0.07 9.03
C CYS A 120 1.37 -1.20 8.32
N LEU A 121 0.79 -1.72 7.25
CA LEU A 121 1.39 -2.79 6.45
C LEU A 121 0.97 -2.63 4.98
N MET A 122 1.83 -3.09 4.08
CA MET A 122 1.54 -3.23 2.67
C MET A 122 1.98 -4.61 2.20
N GLN A 123 1.08 -5.34 1.57
CA GLN A 123 1.31 -6.65 1.00
C GLN A 123 1.49 -6.47 -0.50
N ILE A 124 2.53 -7.07 -1.07
CA ILE A 124 2.75 -7.09 -2.52
C ILE A 124 3.10 -8.50 -2.94
N SER A 125 2.42 -9.02 -3.95
CA SER A 125 2.75 -10.30 -4.56
C SER A 125 3.09 -10.12 -6.03
N THR A 126 4.10 -10.86 -6.48
CA THR A 126 4.34 -11.11 -7.90
C THR A 126 3.86 -12.52 -8.24
N ARG A 127 4.05 -12.98 -9.48
CA ARG A 127 3.85 -14.40 -9.82
C ARG A 127 4.84 -15.35 -9.14
N LEU A 128 5.96 -14.82 -8.62
CA LEU A 128 7.08 -15.63 -8.17
C LEU A 128 7.30 -15.59 -6.67
N GLU A 129 6.90 -14.52 -5.97
CA GLU A 129 7.20 -14.30 -4.55
C GLU A 129 6.27 -13.27 -3.91
N ASP A 130 6.19 -13.35 -2.57
CA ASP A 130 5.36 -12.52 -1.71
C ASP A 130 6.21 -11.62 -0.80
N PHE A 131 5.72 -10.38 -0.62
CA PHE A 131 6.34 -9.38 0.23
C PHE A 131 5.33 -8.85 1.24
N VAL A 132 5.82 -8.66 2.46
CA VAL A 132 5.12 -7.89 3.50
C VAL A 132 6.03 -6.73 3.89
N VAL A 133 5.54 -5.52 3.70
CA VAL A 133 6.31 -4.29 3.88
C VAL A 133 5.84 -3.57 5.14
N ASP A 134 6.77 -3.31 6.06
CA ASP A 134 6.54 -2.46 7.23
C ASP A 134 6.51 -0.99 6.80
N THR A 135 5.29 -0.46 6.61
CA THR A 135 5.07 0.92 6.20
C THR A 135 5.26 1.93 7.33
N LEU A 136 5.40 1.48 8.59
CA LEU A 136 5.66 2.35 9.73
C LEU A 136 7.16 2.67 9.80
N THR A 137 7.99 1.62 9.76
CA THR A 137 9.45 1.78 9.79
C THR A 137 9.95 2.43 8.50
N LEU A 138 9.31 2.16 7.35
CA LEU A 138 9.70 2.67 6.04
C LEU A 138 8.89 3.86 5.57
N HIS A 139 8.07 4.48 6.43
CA HIS A 139 7.05 5.47 6.06
C HIS A 139 7.54 6.53 5.06
N ASN A 140 8.67 7.20 5.36
CA ASN A 140 9.25 8.25 4.51
C ASN A 140 9.94 7.74 3.23
N HIS A 141 10.06 6.42 3.06
CA HIS A 141 10.71 5.76 1.93
C HIS A 141 9.73 5.07 0.98
N ILE A 142 8.52 4.69 1.45
CA ILE A 142 7.48 4.05 0.64
C ILE A 142 7.17 4.88 -0.60
N GLY A 143 6.75 6.14 -0.43
CA GLY A 143 6.42 7.05 -1.52
C GLY A 143 7.55 7.19 -2.54
N PRO A 144 8.75 7.65 -2.13
CA PRO A 144 9.89 7.80 -3.06
C PRO A 144 10.30 6.53 -3.80
N CYS A 145 10.16 5.35 -3.20
CA CYS A 145 10.58 4.10 -3.82
C CYS A 145 9.51 3.46 -4.72
N LEU A 146 8.23 3.56 -4.37
CA LEU A 146 7.17 2.81 -5.03
C LEU A 146 6.31 3.65 -6.00
N LYS A 147 6.35 4.99 -5.93
CA LYS A 147 5.52 5.84 -6.80
C LYS A 147 5.62 5.48 -8.29
N ASP A 148 6.82 5.15 -8.78
CA ASP A 148 7.06 4.90 -10.20
C ASP A 148 6.55 3.51 -10.62
N ILE A 149 6.48 2.54 -9.69
CA ILE A 149 5.86 1.23 -9.95
C ILE A 149 4.34 1.39 -10.09
N PHE A 150 3.73 2.13 -9.16
CA PHE A 150 2.27 2.31 -9.12
C PHE A 150 1.76 3.21 -10.25
N SER A 151 2.55 4.19 -10.70
CA SER A 151 2.19 5.05 -11.83
C SER A 151 2.49 4.44 -13.19
N ASN A 152 3.32 3.38 -13.27
CA ASN A 152 3.68 2.75 -14.55
C ASN A 152 2.46 2.05 -15.20
N PRO A 153 2.00 2.50 -16.37
CA PRO A 153 0.85 1.89 -17.06
C PRO A 153 1.14 0.48 -17.59
N LEU A 154 2.40 0.08 -17.72
CA LEU A 154 2.80 -1.25 -18.22
C LEU A 154 2.73 -2.34 -17.15
N ILE A 155 2.68 -1.96 -15.87
CA ILE A 155 2.55 -2.90 -14.76
C ILE A 155 1.11 -2.85 -14.28
N LYS A 156 0.36 -3.94 -14.37
CA LYS A 156 -1.00 -4.01 -13.83
C LYS A 156 -0.94 -4.11 -12.30
N LYS A 157 -1.68 -3.26 -11.59
CA LYS A 157 -1.88 -3.38 -10.14
C LYS A 157 -3.20 -4.08 -9.89
N VAL A 158 -3.17 -5.28 -9.33
CA VAL A 158 -4.36 -6.05 -8.98
C VAL A 158 -4.66 -5.82 -7.51
N MET A 159 -5.88 -5.38 -7.19
CA MET A 159 -6.33 -5.13 -5.82
C MET A 159 -7.76 -5.68 -5.64
N HIS A 160 -8.28 -5.67 -4.41
CA HIS A 160 -9.64 -6.13 -4.11
C HIS A 160 -10.38 -5.14 -3.22
N GLY A 161 -11.35 -4.40 -3.77
CA GLY A 161 -12.09 -3.37 -3.04
C GLY A 161 -11.20 -2.17 -2.70
N ALA A 162 -10.47 -1.65 -3.68
CA ALA A 162 -9.36 -0.72 -3.48
C ALA A 162 -9.78 0.72 -3.14
N ASP A 163 -11.09 1.01 -2.99
CA ASP A 163 -11.62 2.36 -2.76
C ASP A 163 -10.92 3.10 -1.61
N ARG A 164 -10.61 2.38 -0.52
CA ARG A 164 -9.90 2.95 0.63
C ARG A 164 -8.39 2.95 0.46
N ASP A 165 -7.84 1.90 -0.13
CA ASP A 165 -6.40 1.80 -0.34
C ASP A 165 -5.87 2.92 -1.22
N ILE A 166 -6.61 3.28 -2.27
CA ILE A 166 -6.25 4.40 -3.14
C ILE A 166 -6.15 5.71 -2.36
N LEU A 167 -7.03 5.95 -1.38
CA LEU A 167 -6.95 7.14 -0.53
C LEU A 167 -5.76 7.07 0.42
N TRP A 168 -5.52 5.91 1.04
CA TRP A 168 -4.42 5.73 1.99
C TRP A 168 -3.05 5.85 1.31
N LEU A 169 -2.89 5.29 0.09
CA LEU A 169 -1.69 5.47 -0.73
C LEU A 169 -1.38 6.94 -1.01
N GLN A 170 -2.40 7.75 -1.28
CA GLN A 170 -2.24 9.17 -1.55
C GLN A 170 -1.91 9.96 -0.28
N CYS A 171 -2.67 9.76 0.80
CA CYS A 171 -2.54 10.52 2.03
C CYS A 171 -1.23 10.20 2.77
N ASP A 172 -0.88 8.92 2.90
CA ASP A 172 0.28 8.50 3.69
C ASP A 172 1.58 8.53 2.87
N PHE A 173 1.52 8.26 1.56
CA PHE A 173 2.74 8.04 0.76
C PHE A 173 2.82 8.89 -0.51
N GLY A 174 1.80 9.67 -0.86
CA GLY A 174 1.76 10.41 -2.12
C GLY A 174 1.81 9.51 -3.36
N ILE A 175 1.34 8.27 -3.25
CA ILE A 175 1.31 7.28 -4.33
C ILE A 175 -0.04 7.36 -5.05
N TYR A 176 0.03 7.39 -6.38
CA TYR A 176 -1.13 7.36 -7.28
C TYR A 176 -1.00 6.15 -8.20
N VAL A 177 -2.13 5.56 -8.58
CA VAL A 177 -2.17 4.26 -9.28
C VAL A 177 -2.70 4.44 -10.71
N CYS A 178 -1.98 3.88 -11.68
CA CYS A 178 -2.42 3.74 -13.07
C CYS A 178 -2.49 2.26 -13.45
N ASN A 179 -3.38 1.85 -14.34
CA ASN A 179 -3.58 0.43 -14.69
C ASN A 179 -3.94 -0.44 -13.46
N LEU A 180 -4.95 0.00 -12.72
CA LEU A 180 -5.57 -0.76 -11.63
C LEU A 180 -6.59 -1.75 -12.21
N PHE A 181 -6.54 -3.00 -11.74
CA PHE A 181 -7.56 -4.00 -11.93
C PHE A 181 -8.12 -4.37 -10.55
N ASP A 182 -9.32 -3.90 -10.24
CA ASP A 182 -9.99 -4.18 -8.97
C ASP A 182 -10.90 -5.39 -9.11
N THR A 183 -10.60 -6.44 -8.33
CA THR A 183 -11.37 -7.69 -8.32
C THR A 183 -12.65 -7.62 -7.48
N GLY A 184 -12.85 -6.53 -6.74
CA GLY A 184 -14.07 -6.26 -5.97
C GLY A 184 -15.16 -5.53 -6.76
N GLN A 185 -14.87 -5.13 -8.01
CA GLN A 185 -15.78 -4.46 -8.95
C GLN A 185 -16.29 -5.45 -10.00
#